data_AF-A0AAW9RDB7-F1
#
_entry.id   AF-A0AAW9RDB7-F1
#
_cell.length_a   1.000
_cell.length_b   1.000
_cell.length_c   1.000
_cell.angle_alpha   90.00
_cell.angle_beta   90.00
_cell.angle_gamma   90.00
#
_symmetry.space_group_name_H-M   'P 1'
#
loop_
_entity.id
_entity.type
_entity.pdbx_description
1 polymer ?
#
loop_
_entity_poly.entity_id
_entity_poly.type
_entity_poly.pdbx_seq_one_letter_code
_entity_poly.pdbx_strand_id
1 'polypeptide(L)'
;MTNAMMKKISASLLLCVVLVAPAAAQTADPRLPPAKEAPPTAPVSLSELAARADAVVLAQARDADYVYRREFPVGGTAYLRVLIPYKLDPDTDIIEVYEEGLHEHECYFPNPTVFEEGRRYLLFLKRDPDKQGRYRGMPEGCALEVLVDEHNRYAVRLPITGIDLTDPLETRAQPMNFADAYARETEESLSPDDRDAWLEAGWLRPTDDGYTYTRGLDLTTVRRLMGPAALGRD
;
A
#
# COMPACT_ATOMS: atom_id res chain seq x y z
N MET A 1 2.60 -67.25 33.57
CA MET A 1 1.53 -67.86 32.76
C MET A 1 0.22 -67.15 33.07
N THR A 2 -0.31 -66.44 32.07
CA THR A 2 -1.73 -66.24 31.74
C THR A 2 -2.76 -65.94 32.85
N ASN A 3 -3.30 -64.71 32.77
CA ASN A 3 -4.71 -64.38 32.49
C ASN A 3 -5.51 -63.53 33.50
N ALA A 4 -6.17 -62.54 32.88
CA ALA A 4 -7.52 -62.03 33.11
C ALA A 4 -7.75 -60.90 34.14
N MET A 5 -7.82 -59.68 33.57
CA MET A 5 -8.98 -58.75 33.65
C MET A 5 -10.26 -59.42 34.19
N MET A 6 -11.13 -58.82 35.01
CA MET A 6 -11.83 -57.56 34.72
C MET A 6 -12.67 -57.21 35.97
N LYS A 7 -12.66 -55.94 36.39
CA LYS A 7 -13.35 -55.46 37.60
C LYS A 7 -14.36 -54.38 37.18
N LYS A 8 -15.63 -54.68 37.46
CA LYS A 8 -16.74 -53.80 37.85
C LYS A 8 -17.20 -52.67 36.89
N ILE A 9 -18.45 -52.87 36.49
CA ILE A 9 -19.49 -51.89 36.14
C ILE A 9 -19.55 -50.75 37.15
N SER A 10 -19.66 -49.50 36.69
CA SER A 10 -20.53 -48.50 37.35
C SER A 10 -20.88 -47.36 36.39
N ALA A 11 -22.17 -47.16 36.20
CA ALA A 11 -22.75 -46.09 35.42
C ALA A 11 -22.53 -44.72 36.10
N SER A 12 -22.19 -43.70 35.31
CA SER A 12 -22.45 -42.31 35.66
C SER A 12 -22.82 -41.55 34.40
N LEU A 13 -24.12 -41.28 34.32
CA LEU A 13 -24.78 -40.42 33.37
C LEU A 13 -24.34 -38.99 33.68
N LEU A 14 -23.45 -38.41 32.86
CA LEU A 14 -23.12 -36.99 32.95
C LEU A 14 -23.85 -36.24 31.84
N LEU A 15 -24.84 -35.46 32.25
CA LEU A 15 -25.63 -34.55 31.46
C LEU A 15 -24.77 -33.32 31.12
N CYS A 16 -24.18 -33.28 29.91
CA CYS A 16 -23.55 -32.05 29.39
C CYS A 16 -24.61 -31.18 28.72
N VAL A 17 -24.97 -30.08 29.37
CA VAL A 17 -25.77 -28.98 28.79
C VAL A 17 -24.92 -28.29 27.74
N VAL A 18 -25.33 -28.36 26.47
CA VAL A 18 -24.74 -27.58 25.37
C VAL A 18 -25.33 -26.17 25.44
N LEU A 19 -24.52 -25.20 25.90
CA LEU A 19 -24.82 -23.78 25.73
C LEU A 19 -24.48 -23.38 24.29
N VAL A 20 -25.51 -23.30 23.44
CA VAL A 20 -25.41 -22.68 22.11
C VAL A 20 -25.44 -21.17 22.32
N ALA A 21 -24.33 -20.49 22.07
CA ALA A 21 -24.29 -19.03 21.99
C ALA A 21 -25.04 -18.57 20.73
N PRO A 22 -25.89 -17.52 20.80
CA PRO A 22 -26.52 -16.97 19.61
C PRO A 22 -25.48 -16.24 18.77
N ALA A 23 -25.36 -16.63 17.50
CA ALA A 23 -24.64 -15.85 16.50
C ALA A 23 -25.29 -14.46 16.40
N ALA A 24 -24.54 -13.42 16.77
CA ALA A 24 -24.94 -12.05 16.54
C ALA A 24 -24.89 -11.78 15.03
N ALA A 25 -26.04 -11.94 14.37
CA ALA A 25 -26.23 -11.47 13.00
C ALA A 25 -26.06 -9.95 12.98
N GLN A 26 -25.06 -9.47 12.23
CA GLN A 26 -24.95 -8.05 11.88
C GLN A 26 -26.17 -7.71 11.01
N THR A 27 -27.17 -7.06 11.60
CA THR A 27 -28.20 -6.38 10.83
C THR A 27 -27.55 -5.15 10.18
N ALA A 28 -27.13 -5.31 8.92
CA ALA A 28 -26.91 -4.19 8.03
C ALA A 28 -28.19 -3.34 7.99
N ASP A 29 -28.07 -2.01 8.10
CA ASP A 29 -29.21 -1.09 8.00
C ASP A 29 -29.77 -1.16 6.57
N PRO A 30 -31.00 -1.65 6.36
CA PRO A 30 -31.58 -1.81 5.03
C PRO A 30 -31.90 -0.48 4.32
N ARG A 31 -31.64 0.68 4.97
CA ARG A 31 -31.86 2.01 4.39
C ARG A 31 -30.62 2.62 3.74
N LEU A 32 -29.44 2.03 3.92
CA LEU A 32 -28.26 2.45 3.18
C LEU A 32 -28.26 1.73 1.83
N PRO A 33 -28.20 2.44 0.69
CA PRO A 33 -27.92 1.78 -0.56
C PRO A 33 -26.58 1.03 -0.39
N PRO A 34 -26.44 -0.19 -0.94
CA PRO A 34 -25.15 -0.86 -0.94
C PRO A 34 -24.14 0.10 -1.54
N ALA A 35 -23.00 0.29 -0.85
CA ALA A 35 -21.88 1.02 -1.41
C ALA A 35 -21.63 0.42 -2.79
N LYS A 36 -21.78 1.25 -3.83
CA LYS A 36 -21.58 0.81 -5.21
C LYS A 36 -20.10 0.51 -5.33
N GLU A 37 -19.74 -0.75 -5.16
CA GLU A 37 -18.40 -1.27 -5.42
C GLU A 37 -18.03 -0.84 -6.83
N ALA A 38 -17.00 0.02 -6.93
CA ALA A 38 -16.52 0.46 -8.22
C ALA A 38 -16.04 -0.79 -8.97
N PRO A 39 -16.41 -0.96 -10.25
CA PRO A 39 -15.91 -2.11 -11.01
C PRO A 39 -14.37 -2.09 -11.01
N PRO A 40 -13.72 -3.25 -10.90
CA PRO A 40 -12.26 -3.33 -10.90
C PRO A 40 -11.71 -2.65 -12.15
N THR A 41 -10.75 -1.74 -11.94
CA THR A 41 -10.15 -0.99 -13.04
C THR A 41 -9.18 -1.91 -13.78
N ALA A 42 -9.15 -1.83 -15.11
CA ALA A 42 -8.17 -2.60 -15.87
C ALA A 42 -6.75 -2.06 -15.60
N PRO A 43 -5.72 -2.93 -15.50
CA PRO A 43 -4.34 -2.48 -15.35
C PRO A 43 -3.92 -1.56 -16.50
N VAL A 44 -3.09 -0.56 -16.21
CA VAL A 44 -2.65 0.45 -17.18
C VAL A 44 -1.14 0.47 -17.35
N SER A 45 -0.65 1.07 -18.43
CA SER A 45 0.80 1.34 -18.52
C SER A 45 1.19 2.55 -17.69
N LEU A 46 2.43 2.63 -17.23
CA LEU A 46 2.98 3.75 -16.48
C LEU A 46 2.92 5.07 -17.28
N SER A 47 3.12 4.99 -18.60
CA SER A 47 2.98 6.12 -19.52
C SER A 47 1.54 6.61 -19.60
N GLU A 48 0.58 5.68 -19.72
CA GLU A 48 -0.84 6.03 -19.75
C GLU A 48 -1.33 6.59 -18.42
N LEU A 49 -0.91 6.00 -17.29
CA LEU A 49 -1.20 6.51 -15.95
C LEU A 49 -0.68 7.95 -15.78
N ALA A 50 0.58 8.20 -16.16
CA ALA A 50 1.18 9.52 -16.13
C ALA A 50 0.46 10.54 -17.03
N ALA A 51 0.02 10.11 -18.22
CA ALA A 51 -0.68 10.98 -19.16
C ALA A 51 -2.05 11.41 -18.62
N ARG A 52 -2.78 10.48 -18.01
CA ARG A 52 -4.13 10.71 -17.44
C ARG A 52 -4.11 11.47 -16.12
N ALA A 53 -3.03 11.37 -15.36
CA ALA A 53 -2.83 12.12 -14.12
C ALA A 53 -2.75 13.62 -14.40
N ASP A 54 -3.40 14.42 -13.56
CA ASP A 54 -3.27 15.88 -13.58
C ASP A 54 -2.00 16.33 -12.83
N ALA A 55 -1.53 15.50 -11.90
CA ALA A 55 -0.24 15.68 -11.25
C ALA A 55 0.60 14.39 -11.19
N VAL A 56 1.89 14.54 -11.49
CA VAL A 56 2.92 13.51 -11.31
C VAL A 56 4.08 14.10 -10.52
N VAL A 57 4.37 13.56 -9.35
CA VAL A 57 5.32 14.20 -8.42
C VAL A 57 6.01 13.18 -7.52
N LEU A 58 7.32 13.33 -7.33
CA LEU A 58 8.00 12.69 -6.20
C LEU A 58 7.73 13.54 -4.97
N ALA A 59 7.09 12.97 -3.95
CA ALA A 59 6.75 13.66 -2.72
C ALA A 59 7.09 12.82 -1.48
N GLN A 60 7.22 13.47 -0.33
CA GLN A 60 7.48 12.85 0.96
C GLN A 60 6.33 13.13 1.92
N ALA A 61 5.78 12.10 2.56
CA ALA A 61 4.74 12.26 3.56
C ALA A 61 5.24 13.15 4.72
N ARG A 62 4.40 14.10 5.13
CA ARG A 62 4.70 15.02 6.24
C ARG A 62 3.74 14.84 7.39
N ASP A 63 2.46 14.74 7.07
CA ASP A 63 1.39 14.59 8.05
C ASP A 63 0.15 14.02 7.35
N ALA A 64 -0.76 13.45 8.14
CA ALA A 64 -2.08 13.06 7.68
C ALA A 64 -3.12 13.30 8.77
N ASP A 65 -4.21 13.95 8.38
CA ASP A 65 -5.40 14.15 9.21
C ASP A 65 -6.49 13.18 8.72
N TYR A 66 -6.44 11.96 9.24
CA TYR A 66 -7.37 10.90 8.91
C TYR A 66 -8.36 10.62 10.04
N VAL A 67 -9.59 10.31 9.66
CA VAL A 67 -10.61 9.77 10.54
C VAL A 67 -10.48 8.26 10.55
N TYR A 68 -10.41 7.68 11.75
CA TYR A 68 -10.23 6.24 11.92
C TYR A 68 -11.50 5.54 12.41
N ARG A 69 -11.68 4.29 11.96
CA ARG A 69 -12.67 3.33 12.46
C ARG A 69 -11.99 1.98 12.61
N ARG A 70 -11.97 1.45 13.85
CA ARG A 70 -11.31 0.17 14.18
C ARG A 70 -9.87 0.12 13.65
N GLU A 71 -9.13 1.22 13.86
CA GLU A 71 -7.71 1.37 13.46
C GLU A 71 -7.46 1.50 11.95
N PHE A 72 -8.49 1.46 11.11
CA PHE A 72 -8.38 1.74 9.68
C PHE A 72 -8.77 3.20 9.35
N PRO A 73 -8.01 3.90 8.50
CA PRO A 73 -8.44 5.21 8.00
C PRO A 73 -9.67 5.03 7.10
N VAL A 74 -10.68 5.87 7.29
CA VAL A 74 -11.93 5.84 6.48
C VAL A 74 -12.21 7.15 5.75
N GLY A 75 -11.33 8.14 5.93
CA GLY A 75 -11.31 9.34 5.13
C GLY A 75 -10.43 10.42 5.75
N GLY A 76 -10.01 11.37 4.93
CA GLY A 76 -9.25 12.53 5.38
C GLY A 76 -8.19 12.96 4.38
N THR A 77 -7.21 13.73 4.84
CA THR A 77 -6.21 14.35 3.95
C THR A 77 -4.79 14.03 4.40
N ALA A 78 -3.95 13.58 3.47
CA ALA A 78 -2.50 13.57 3.63
C ALA A 78 -1.87 14.83 3.04
N TYR A 79 -0.81 15.28 3.69
CA TYR A 79 0.02 16.39 3.28
C TYR A 79 1.40 15.85 2.96
N LEU A 80 1.81 15.98 1.70
CA LEU A 80 3.11 15.52 1.25
C LEU A 80 3.93 16.70 0.72
N ARG A 81 5.21 16.76 1.12
CA ARG A 81 6.16 17.74 0.60
C ARG A 81 6.64 17.33 -0.78
N VAL A 82 6.55 18.23 -1.73
CA VAL A 82 7.07 18.04 -3.08
C VAL A 82 8.60 18.02 -3.06
N LEU A 83 9.19 16.96 -3.63
CA LEU A 83 10.63 16.81 -3.83
C LEU A 83 11.01 17.07 -5.29
N ILE A 84 10.27 16.49 -6.23
CA ILE A 84 10.48 16.67 -7.67
C ILE A 84 9.13 16.78 -8.39
N PRO A 85 8.74 17.97 -8.89
CA PRO A 85 7.50 18.15 -9.64
C PRO A 85 7.70 17.74 -11.11
N TYR A 86 7.29 16.53 -11.50
CA TYR A 86 7.38 16.09 -12.89
C TYR A 86 6.28 16.71 -13.76
N LYS A 87 5.06 16.74 -13.24
CA LYS A 87 3.87 17.35 -13.84
C LYS A 87 3.09 17.99 -12.69
N LEU A 88 3.43 19.22 -12.31
CA LEU A 88 2.79 19.96 -11.21
C LEU A 88 3.13 21.44 -11.34
N ASP A 89 2.27 22.32 -10.82
CA ASP A 89 2.57 23.76 -10.66
C ASP A 89 3.90 23.97 -9.93
N PRO A 90 4.84 24.77 -10.51
CA PRO A 90 6.22 24.80 -10.04
C PRO A 90 6.37 25.47 -8.67
N ASP A 91 5.37 26.27 -8.28
CA ASP A 91 5.30 26.97 -6.99
C ASP A 91 4.59 26.14 -5.90
N THR A 92 4.21 24.89 -6.21
CA THR A 92 3.55 23.99 -5.26
C THR A 92 4.58 23.21 -4.45
N ASP A 93 4.75 23.59 -3.18
CA ASP A 93 5.67 22.93 -2.25
C ASP A 93 5.04 21.78 -1.46
N ILE A 94 3.71 21.82 -1.27
CA ILE A 94 2.93 20.81 -0.54
C ILE A 94 1.76 20.37 -1.40
N ILE A 95 1.51 19.07 -1.47
CA ILE A 95 0.34 18.49 -2.12
C ILE A 95 -0.62 17.94 -1.07
N GLU A 96 -1.91 18.30 -1.19
CA GLU A 96 -3.00 17.75 -0.41
C GLU A 96 -3.63 16.58 -1.17
N VAL A 97 -3.54 15.38 -0.62
CA VAL A 97 -4.21 14.18 -1.18
C VAL A 97 -5.34 13.78 -0.26
N TYR A 98 -6.56 13.86 -0.77
CA TYR A 98 -7.76 13.45 -0.04
C TYR A 98 -8.21 12.06 -0.49
N GLU A 99 -8.58 11.25 0.49
CA GLU A 99 -9.13 9.91 0.30
C GLU A 99 -10.37 9.74 1.18
N GLU A 100 -11.33 8.95 0.72
CA GLU A 100 -12.55 8.65 1.46
C GLU A 100 -13.05 7.24 1.20
N GLY A 101 -13.46 6.58 2.29
CA GLY A 101 -13.98 5.23 2.26
C GLY A 101 -12.89 4.18 2.31
N LEU A 102 -13.32 2.94 2.07
CA LEU A 102 -12.46 1.78 1.95
C LEU A 102 -12.71 1.13 0.59
N HIS A 103 -11.65 0.97 -0.21
CA HIS A 103 -11.69 0.43 -1.56
C HIS A 103 -10.30 -0.13 -1.93
N GLU A 104 -10.21 -0.82 -3.07
CA GLU A 104 -9.01 -1.60 -3.42
C GLU A 104 -7.74 -0.75 -3.56
N HIS A 105 -7.86 0.48 -4.04
CA HIS A 105 -6.73 1.36 -4.35
C HIS A 105 -6.79 2.67 -3.57
N GLU A 106 -6.78 2.53 -2.24
CA GLU A 106 -6.76 3.65 -1.31
C GLU A 106 -5.45 4.45 -1.35
N CYS A 107 -5.58 5.78 -1.29
CA CYS A 107 -4.47 6.71 -1.17
C CYS A 107 -4.22 7.18 0.26
N TYR A 108 -4.19 6.23 1.20
CA TYR A 108 -3.79 6.50 2.58
C TYR A 108 -2.27 6.35 2.75
N PHE A 109 -1.64 7.35 3.34
CA PHE A 109 -0.20 7.38 3.57
C PHE A 109 0.08 7.28 5.07
N PRO A 110 0.97 6.38 5.52
CA PRO A 110 1.35 6.31 6.94
C PRO A 110 1.84 7.67 7.45
N ASN A 111 1.25 8.13 8.55
CA ASN A 111 1.69 9.37 9.18
C ASN A 111 3.07 9.15 9.83
N PRO A 112 4.12 9.91 9.47
CA PRO A 112 5.40 9.79 10.16
C PRO A 112 5.28 10.14 11.66
N THR A 113 6.07 9.48 12.48
CA THR A 113 6.23 9.92 13.87
C THR A 113 7.06 11.19 13.94
N VAL A 114 7.01 11.91 15.07
CA VAL A 114 7.77 13.16 15.27
C VAL A 114 9.31 12.98 15.23
N PHE A 115 9.79 11.74 15.25
CA PHE A 115 11.21 11.38 15.23
C PHE A 115 11.67 10.84 13.88
N GLU A 116 10.77 10.66 12.92
CA GLU A 116 11.03 10.01 11.64
C GLU A 116 10.74 10.94 10.48
N GLU A 117 11.54 10.85 9.42
CA GLU A 117 11.16 11.43 8.14
C GLU A 117 10.10 10.55 7.50
N GLY A 118 9.05 11.11 6.89
CA GLY A 118 8.04 10.28 6.23
C GLY A 118 8.53 9.55 4.98
N ARG A 119 7.74 8.54 4.59
CA ARG A 119 7.95 7.74 3.37
C ARG A 119 7.85 8.60 2.11
N ARG A 120 8.55 8.18 1.06
CA ARG A 120 8.60 8.87 -0.23
C ARG A 120 7.81 8.09 -1.27
N TYR A 121 7.11 8.82 -2.12
CA TYR A 121 6.21 8.26 -3.12
C TYR A 121 6.34 8.99 -4.44
N LEU A 122 6.36 8.25 -5.54
CA LEU A 122 6.03 8.80 -6.86
C LEU A 122 4.50 8.74 -7.00
N LEU A 123 3.87 9.92 -6.98
CA LEU A 123 2.42 10.07 -6.99
C LEU A 123 1.87 10.30 -8.39
N PHE A 124 0.70 9.73 -8.65
CA PHE A 124 -0.15 9.92 -9.83
C PHE A 124 -1.54 10.32 -9.36
N LEU A 125 -1.96 11.54 -9.68
CA LEU A 125 -3.11 12.17 -9.01
C LEU A 125 -4.04 12.91 -9.98
N LYS A 126 -5.34 12.90 -9.68
CA LYS A 126 -6.33 13.79 -10.30
C LYS A 126 -6.59 15.00 -9.42
N ARG A 127 -6.87 16.16 -10.04
CA ARG A 127 -7.40 17.30 -9.31
C ARG A 127 -8.77 16.93 -8.73
N ASP A 128 -9.00 17.29 -7.47
CA ASP A 128 -10.28 17.12 -6.83
C ASP A 128 -11.30 18.07 -7.50
N PRO A 129 -12.39 17.56 -8.10
CA PRO A 129 -13.40 18.41 -8.75
C PRO A 129 -14.13 19.31 -7.75
N ASP A 130 -14.20 18.91 -6.48
CA ASP A 130 -14.98 19.59 -5.46
C ASP A 130 -14.17 20.66 -4.71
N LYS A 131 -12.83 20.58 -4.75
CA LYS A 131 -11.95 21.49 -4.01
C LYS A 131 -10.67 21.82 -4.77
N GLN A 132 -10.53 23.10 -5.12
CA GLN A 132 -9.32 23.61 -5.78
C GLN A 132 -8.08 23.43 -4.91
N GLY A 133 -6.95 23.11 -5.55
CA GLY A 133 -5.66 22.89 -4.89
C GLY A 133 -5.49 21.53 -4.20
N ARG A 134 -6.54 20.68 -4.23
CA ARG A 134 -6.54 19.34 -3.66
C ARG A 134 -6.53 18.29 -4.76
N TYR A 135 -6.03 17.11 -4.42
CA TYR A 135 -5.90 15.97 -5.30
C TYR A 135 -6.56 14.73 -4.72
N ARG A 136 -6.90 13.79 -5.61
CA ARG A 136 -7.41 12.46 -5.31
C ARG A 136 -6.58 11.39 -6.03
N GLY A 137 -6.67 10.17 -5.53
CA GLY A 137 -6.12 9.00 -6.18
C GLY A 137 -6.70 8.74 -7.57
N MET A 138 -5.96 7.96 -8.37
CA MET A 138 -6.48 7.38 -9.60
C MET A 138 -7.20 6.06 -9.28
N PRO A 139 -8.18 5.63 -10.09
CA PRO A 139 -8.84 4.34 -9.91
C PRO A 139 -7.90 3.12 -10.00
N GLU A 140 -6.74 3.26 -10.64
CA GLU A 140 -5.71 2.22 -10.74
C GLU A 140 -4.70 2.25 -9.58
N GLY A 141 -4.86 3.17 -8.64
CA GLY A 141 -3.89 3.46 -7.59
C GLY A 141 -3.05 4.71 -7.85
N CYS A 142 -2.43 5.25 -6.81
CA CYS A 142 -1.88 6.61 -6.84
C CYS A 142 -0.43 6.75 -6.43
N ALA A 143 0.22 5.72 -5.89
CA ALA A 143 1.54 5.88 -5.31
C ALA A 143 2.43 4.67 -5.55
N LEU A 144 3.64 4.91 -6.06
CA LEU A 144 4.72 3.93 -6.04
C LEU A 144 5.69 4.32 -4.92
N GLU A 145 6.01 3.39 -4.03
CA GLU A 145 6.99 3.63 -2.97
C GLU A 145 8.39 3.86 -3.54
N VAL A 146 9.05 4.90 -3.04
CA VAL A 146 10.39 5.30 -3.47
C VAL A 146 11.32 5.26 -2.27
N LEU A 147 12.47 4.60 -2.43
CA LEU A 147 13.54 4.51 -1.45
C LEU A 147 14.78 5.25 -1.95
N VAL A 148 15.71 5.48 -1.03
CA VAL A 148 17.03 6.05 -1.30
C VAL A 148 18.10 4.94 -1.24
N ASP A 149 18.93 4.85 -2.28
CA ASP A 149 20.06 3.92 -2.33
C ASP A 149 21.30 4.43 -1.58
N GLU A 150 22.32 3.58 -1.42
CA GLU A 150 23.60 3.94 -0.78
C GLU A 150 24.38 5.07 -1.47
N HIS A 151 23.97 5.44 -2.69
CA HIS A 151 24.53 6.53 -3.48
C HIS A 151 23.64 7.78 -3.47
N ASN A 152 22.65 7.85 -2.58
CA ASN A 152 21.68 8.95 -2.45
C ASN A 152 20.82 9.17 -3.70
N ARG A 153 20.50 8.09 -4.45
CA ARG A 153 19.61 8.14 -5.60
C ARG A 153 18.24 7.60 -5.23
N TYR A 154 17.20 8.21 -5.81
CA TYR A 154 15.83 7.72 -5.67
C TYR A 154 15.58 6.53 -6.60
N ALA A 155 14.95 5.50 -6.05
CA ALA A 155 14.53 4.33 -6.80
C ALA A 155 13.17 3.84 -6.32
N VAL A 156 12.33 3.45 -7.27
CA VAL A 156 11.06 2.77 -6.96
C VAL A 156 11.39 1.40 -6.41
N ARG A 157 10.84 1.09 -5.24
CA ARG A 157 10.98 -0.20 -4.56
C ARG A 157 10.27 -1.29 -5.37
N LEU A 158 10.84 -2.49 -5.40
CA LEU A 158 10.19 -3.66 -5.99
C LEU A 158 10.05 -4.79 -4.97
N PRO A 159 8.96 -5.60 -5.06
CA PRO A 159 7.88 -5.52 -6.05
C PRO A 159 6.95 -4.32 -5.83
N ILE A 160 6.24 -3.90 -6.89
CA ILE A 160 5.26 -2.82 -6.82
C ILE A 160 4.04 -3.29 -6.02
N THR A 161 3.51 -2.39 -5.21
CA THR A 161 2.26 -2.57 -4.48
C THR A 161 1.40 -1.32 -4.63
N GLY A 162 0.07 -1.48 -4.67
CA GLY A 162 -0.87 -0.36 -4.64
C GLY A 162 -1.12 0.35 -5.98
N ILE A 163 -0.53 -0.12 -7.08
CA ILE A 163 -0.90 0.30 -8.45
C ILE A 163 -0.91 -0.91 -9.38
N ASP A 164 -1.98 -1.04 -10.17
CA ASP A 164 -2.11 -2.08 -11.18
C ASP A 164 -1.48 -1.67 -12.51
N LEU A 165 -0.23 -2.12 -12.71
CA LEU A 165 0.55 -1.81 -13.90
C LEU A 165 0.64 -3.01 -14.86
N THR A 166 0.53 -2.71 -16.15
CA THR A 166 0.81 -3.67 -17.25
C THR A 166 2.30 -3.76 -17.58
N ASP A 167 3.09 -2.76 -17.17
CA ASP A 167 4.54 -2.75 -17.41
C ASP A 167 5.21 -3.87 -16.61
N PRO A 168 6.07 -4.69 -17.25
CA PRO A 168 6.84 -5.72 -16.56
C PRO A 168 8.05 -5.10 -15.85
N LEU A 169 7.82 -4.23 -14.87
CA LEU A 169 8.87 -3.43 -14.21
C LEU A 169 9.94 -4.30 -13.53
N GLU A 170 9.53 -5.45 -13.02
CA GLU A 170 10.38 -6.47 -12.38
C GLU A 170 11.46 -6.98 -13.32
N THR A 171 11.17 -7.07 -14.63
CA THR A 171 12.15 -7.51 -15.63
C THR A 171 13.29 -6.51 -15.84
N ARG A 172 13.07 -5.26 -15.39
CA ARG A 172 14.05 -4.16 -15.47
C ARG A 172 14.67 -3.86 -14.10
N ALA A 173 14.30 -4.63 -13.07
CA ALA A 173 14.77 -4.46 -11.72
C ALA A 173 16.28 -4.69 -11.61
N GLN A 174 16.97 -3.77 -10.97
CA GLN A 174 18.40 -3.87 -10.70
C GLN A 174 18.62 -4.26 -9.24
N PRO A 175 19.66 -5.06 -8.93
CA PRO A 175 20.14 -5.19 -7.56
C PRO A 175 20.48 -3.82 -6.99
N MET A 176 20.05 -3.56 -5.76
CA MET A 176 20.21 -2.27 -5.11
C MET A 176 20.35 -2.45 -3.59
N ASN A 177 21.32 -1.74 -3.01
CA ASN A 177 21.44 -1.58 -1.57
C ASN A 177 20.77 -0.27 -1.18
N PHE A 178 19.74 -0.35 -0.35
CA PHE A 178 19.04 0.82 0.15
C PHE A 178 19.63 1.31 1.46
N ALA A 179 19.80 2.62 1.57
CA ALA A 179 20.18 3.30 2.81
C ALA A 179 18.96 3.84 3.57
N ASP A 180 17.78 3.80 2.96
CA ASP A 180 16.52 4.26 3.55
C ASP A 180 16.05 3.35 4.70
N ALA A 181 15.58 3.95 5.80
CA ALA A 181 15.05 3.20 6.95
C ALA A 181 13.82 2.35 6.56
N TYR A 182 13.03 2.84 5.60
CA TYR A 182 11.84 2.15 5.09
C TYR A 182 12.17 1.05 4.08
N ALA A 183 13.45 0.79 3.82
CA ALA A 183 13.86 -0.38 3.04
C ALA A 183 13.79 -1.70 3.84
N ARG A 184 13.35 -1.62 5.11
CA ARG A 184 13.26 -2.75 6.03
C ARG A 184 11.81 -3.04 6.37
N GLU A 185 11.48 -4.32 6.37
CA GLU A 185 10.18 -4.84 6.77
C GLU A 185 10.33 -5.73 8.00
N THR A 186 9.32 -5.73 8.84
CA THR A 186 9.22 -6.63 10.00
C THR A 186 8.46 -7.89 9.62
N GLU A 187 8.47 -8.93 10.46
CA GLU A 187 7.65 -10.12 10.21
C GLU A 187 6.14 -9.82 10.20
N GLU A 188 5.71 -8.79 10.93
CA GLU A 188 4.30 -8.41 11.05
C GLU A 188 3.80 -7.54 9.89
N SER A 189 4.71 -6.92 9.12
CA SER A 189 4.34 -6.01 8.03
C SER A 189 4.10 -6.70 6.69
N LEU A 190 4.39 -7.99 6.59
CA LEU A 190 4.19 -8.79 5.39
C LEU A 190 3.28 -9.98 5.66
N SER A 191 2.39 -10.29 4.72
CA SER A 191 1.67 -11.56 4.77
C SER A 191 2.67 -12.72 4.61
N PRO A 192 2.43 -13.90 5.22
CA PRO A 192 3.31 -15.05 5.04
C PRO A 192 3.48 -15.44 3.56
N ASP A 193 2.41 -15.35 2.77
CA ASP A 193 2.41 -15.69 1.35
C ASP A 193 3.28 -14.73 0.54
N ASP A 194 3.12 -13.42 0.74
CA ASP A 194 3.95 -12.41 0.06
C ASP A 194 5.41 -12.52 0.48
N ARG A 195 5.67 -12.68 1.78
CA ARG A 195 7.01 -12.83 2.32
C ARG A 195 7.73 -14.02 1.67
N ASP A 196 7.11 -15.20 1.66
CA ASP A 196 7.73 -16.42 1.14
C ASP A 196 7.97 -16.31 -0.37
N ALA A 197 6.99 -15.77 -1.12
CA ALA A 197 7.13 -15.52 -2.55
C ALA A 197 8.25 -14.51 -2.86
N TRP A 198 8.38 -13.44 -2.07
CA TRP A 198 9.37 -12.39 -2.29
C TRP A 198 10.78 -12.82 -1.89
N LEU A 199 10.90 -13.68 -0.87
CA LEU A 199 12.16 -14.33 -0.53
C LEU A 199 12.62 -15.29 -1.64
N GLU A 200 11.72 -16.14 -2.15
CA GLU A 200 12.02 -17.07 -3.24
C GLU A 200 12.45 -16.33 -4.51
N ALA A 201 11.77 -15.23 -4.85
CA ALA A 201 12.09 -14.41 -6.02
C ALA A 201 13.30 -13.48 -5.80
N GLY A 202 13.86 -13.44 -4.59
CA GLY A 202 15.03 -12.63 -4.24
C GLY A 202 14.77 -11.12 -4.22
N TRP A 203 13.53 -10.69 -3.99
CA TRP A 203 13.15 -9.29 -3.75
C TRP A 203 13.47 -8.85 -2.31
N LEU A 204 13.46 -9.81 -1.40
CA LEU A 204 13.82 -9.63 0.01
C LEU A 204 15.07 -10.43 0.36
N ARG A 205 15.79 -9.95 1.36
CA ARG A 205 16.85 -10.69 2.05
C ARG A 205 16.58 -10.67 3.56
N PRO A 206 16.71 -11.81 4.26
CA PRO A 206 16.63 -11.85 5.71
C PRO A 206 17.73 -11.02 6.38
N THR A 207 17.38 -10.42 7.51
CA THR A 207 18.26 -9.70 8.44
C THR A 207 17.95 -10.15 9.85
N ASP A 208 18.73 -9.70 10.85
CA ASP A 208 18.50 -10.10 12.25
C ASP A 208 17.13 -9.66 12.78
N ASP A 209 16.60 -8.55 12.29
CA ASP A 209 15.37 -7.90 12.78
C ASP A 209 14.21 -7.90 11.75
N GLY A 210 14.27 -8.76 10.72
CA GLY A 210 13.25 -8.85 9.67
C GLY A 210 13.84 -8.99 8.28
N TYR A 211 13.37 -8.20 7.32
CA TYR A 211 13.75 -8.31 5.92
C TYR A 211 14.21 -6.97 5.34
N THR A 212 15.05 -7.01 4.32
CA THR A 212 15.43 -5.81 3.55
C THR A 212 15.18 -6.03 2.07
N TYR A 213 14.66 -5.01 1.39
CA TYR A 213 14.54 -5.03 -0.06
C TYR A 213 15.92 -5.03 -0.73
N THR A 214 16.03 -5.74 -1.83
CA THR A 214 17.31 -5.97 -2.53
C THR A 214 17.31 -5.46 -3.96
N ARG A 215 16.17 -5.00 -4.47
CA ARG A 215 15.99 -4.60 -5.87
C ARG A 215 15.07 -3.41 -5.99
N GLY A 216 15.31 -2.63 -7.03
CA GLY A 216 14.49 -1.48 -7.37
C GLY A 216 14.70 -1.03 -8.80
N LEU A 217 14.00 0.05 -9.15
CA LEU A 217 14.10 0.70 -10.45
C LEU A 217 14.48 2.16 -10.25
N ASP A 218 15.66 2.55 -10.75
CA ASP A 218 16.12 3.94 -10.69
C ASP A 218 15.08 4.91 -11.28
N LEU A 219 14.85 6.03 -10.60
CA LEU A 219 13.79 6.97 -10.96
C LEU A 219 13.98 7.59 -12.36
N THR A 220 15.22 7.64 -12.86
CA THR A 220 15.51 8.04 -14.26
C THR A 220 14.95 7.04 -15.26
N THR A 221 14.97 5.75 -14.92
CA THR A 221 14.37 4.70 -15.77
C THR A 221 12.85 4.77 -15.72
N VAL A 222 12.27 4.96 -14.53
CA VAL A 222 10.83 5.19 -14.35
C VAL A 222 10.36 6.42 -15.16
N ARG A 223 11.12 7.52 -15.09
CA ARG A 223 10.83 8.73 -15.88
C ARG A 223 10.86 8.49 -17.38
N ARG A 224 11.82 7.70 -17.88
CA ARG A 224 11.87 7.33 -19.30
C ARG A 224 10.68 6.48 -19.72
N LEU A 225 10.21 5.60 -18.84
CA LEU A 225 9.02 4.77 -19.05
C LEU A 225 7.73 5.59 -19.12
N MET A 226 7.57 6.59 -18.24
CA MET A 226 6.45 7.53 -18.33
C MET A 226 6.45 8.29 -19.67
N GLY A 227 7.64 8.63 -20.17
CA GLY A 227 7.80 9.32 -21.44
C GLY A 227 7.57 10.83 -21.34
N PRO A 228 8.28 11.65 -22.14
CA PRO A 228 8.24 13.10 -22.02
C PRO A 228 6.87 13.71 -22.38
N ALA A 229 6.11 13.08 -23.28
CA ALA A 229 4.79 13.56 -23.67
C ALA A 229 3.78 13.48 -22.52
N ALA A 230 3.81 12.40 -21.73
CA ALA A 230 2.91 12.22 -20.59
C ALA A 230 3.16 13.22 -19.45
N LEU A 231 4.42 13.66 -19.31
CA LEU A 231 4.86 14.65 -18.32
C LEU A 231 4.79 16.08 -18.85
N GLY A 232 4.37 16.26 -20.11
CA GLY A 232 4.08 17.56 -20.68
C GLY A 232 2.97 18.27 -19.92
N ARG A 233 3.07 19.60 -19.90
CA ARG A 233 2.00 20.48 -19.41
C ARG A 233 1.35 21.04 -20.67
N ASP A 234 0.10 20.68 -20.90
CA ASP A 234 -0.71 21.29 -21.96
C ASP A 234 -1.03 22.76 -21.64
#